data_AF-A0A9N9I4F9-F1
#
_entry.id   AF-A0A9N9I4F9-F1
#
_cell.length_a   1.000
_cell.length_b   1.000
_cell.length_c   1.000
_cell.angle_alpha   90.00
_cell.angle_beta   90.00
_cell.angle_gamma   90.00
#
_symmetry.space_group_name_H-M   'P 1'
#
loop_
_entity.id
_entity.type
_entity.pdbx_description
1 polymer ?
#
loop_
_entity_poly.entity_id
_entity_poly.type
_entity_poly.pdbx_seq_one_letter_code
_entity_poly.pdbx_strand_id
1 'polypeptide(L)'
;LITLKAGVDVDIGANPSAEEQEEALDESSTQVNNVVNAFRLQETQYDKKSYTAYLKKYVKKLAEHVKKEQPDRDISEWQAKIQNFSKKVL
;
A
#
# COMPACT_ATOMS: atom_id res chain seq x y z
N LEU A 1 3.17 14.71 -2.01
CA LEU A 1 2.90 14.15 -3.35
C LEU A 1 4.12 14.45 -4.21
N ILE A 2 4.45 13.60 -5.18
CA ILE A 2 5.50 13.84 -6.18
C ILE A 2 4.84 14.05 -7.54
N THR A 3 5.45 14.87 -8.37
CA THR A 3 4.99 15.12 -9.74
C THR A 3 5.72 14.17 -10.67
N LEU A 4 4.99 13.25 -11.31
CA LEU A 4 5.51 12.43 -12.39
C LEU A 4 5.30 13.18 -13.70
N LYS A 5 6.35 13.39 -14.47
CA LYS A 5 6.23 13.74 -15.89
C LYS A 5 6.02 12.45 -16.67
N ALA A 6 4.95 12.38 -17.47
CA ALA A 6 4.80 11.30 -18.44
C ALA A 6 5.97 11.39 -19.44
N GLY A 7 6.71 10.30 -19.64
CA GLY A 7 7.83 10.25 -20.60
C GLY A 7 9.24 10.09 -20.02
N VAL A 8 9.41 9.66 -18.76
CA VAL A 8 10.71 9.07 -18.37
C VAL A 8 10.76 7.66 -18.94
N ASP A 9 11.52 7.53 -20.02
CA ASP A 9 11.92 6.31 -20.73
C ASP A 9 12.10 5.14 -19.76
N VAL A 10 11.08 4.28 -19.67
CA VAL A 10 11.23 2.96 -19.08
C VAL A 10 11.55 2.04 -20.25
N ASP A 11 12.84 1.88 -20.53
CA ASP A 11 13.35 0.86 -21.45
C ASP A 11 13.09 -0.54 -20.86
N ILE A 12 11.84 -0.99 -20.94
CA ILE A 12 11.47 -2.39 -20.74
C ILE A 12 11.76 -3.08 -22.06
N GLY A 13 13.03 -3.46 -22.23
CA GLY A 13 13.60 -3.93 -23.49
C GLY A 13 12.68 -4.81 -24.35
N ALA A 14 12.72 -4.48 -25.64
CA ALA A 14 12.30 -5.24 -26.82
C ALA A 14 10.78 -5.35 -27.10
N ASN A 15 10.24 -4.33 -27.78
CA ASN A 15 9.22 -4.56 -28.81
C ASN A 15 9.52 -3.71 -30.07
N PRO A 16 10.13 -4.28 -31.13
CA PRO A 16 10.55 -3.55 -32.32
C PRO A 16 9.41 -3.46 -33.33
N SER A 17 8.37 -2.70 -33.00
CA SER A 17 7.34 -2.29 -33.97
C SER A 17 7.22 -0.77 -33.93
N ALA A 18 8.26 -0.11 -34.44
CA ALA A 18 8.22 1.29 -34.81
C ALA A 18 7.42 1.41 -36.10
N GLU A 19 6.20 1.96 -36.03
CA GLU A 19 5.63 2.77 -37.11
C GLU A 19 4.93 3.98 -36.47
N GLU A 20 5.11 5.12 -37.14
CA GLU A 20 4.92 6.49 -36.70
C GLU A 20 3.50 6.83 -36.21
N GLN A 21 3.38 7.60 -35.13
CA GLN A 21 2.53 8.80 -35.16
C GLN A 21 2.95 9.81 -34.10
N GLU A 22 3.65 10.83 -34.57
CA GLU A 22 3.92 12.09 -33.89
C GLU A 22 2.60 12.89 -33.80
N GLU A 23 1.85 12.75 -32.70
CA GLU A 23 0.76 13.67 -32.35
C GLU A 23 0.81 13.98 -30.85
N ALA A 24 1.25 15.21 -30.55
CA ALA A 24 0.93 16.00 -29.37
C ALA A 24 0.67 15.22 -28.05
N LEU A 25 1.72 14.70 -27.41
CA LEU A 25 1.59 14.22 -26.04
C LEU A 25 1.44 15.41 -25.10
N ASP A 26 0.21 15.68 -24.69
CA ASP A 26 -0.12 16.51 -23.54
C ASP A 26 0.82 16.14 -22.37
N GLU A 27 1.66 17.08 -21.93
CA GLU A 27 2.53 16.95 -20.74
C GLU A 27 1.63 16.85 -19.49
N SER A 28 0.91 15.74 -19.37
CA SER A 28 0.00 15.45 -18.27
C SER A 28 0.83 15.02 -17.05
N SER A 29 1.39 16.02 -16.37
CA SER A 29 2.08 15.79 -15.11
C SER A 29 1.09 15.27 -14.07
N THR A 30 1.30 14.06 -13.56
CA THR A 30 0.40 13.45 -12.57
C THR A 30 1.01 13.55 -11.18
N GLN A 31 0.27 14.08 -10.22
CA GLN A 31 0.68 14.06 -8.82
C GLN A 31 0.30 12.74 -8.17
N VAL A 32 1.29 12.02 -7.65
CA VAL A 32 1.09 10.73 -6.96
C VAL A 32 1.69 10.75 -5.55
N ASN A 33 1.21 9.87 -4.68
CA ASN A 33 1.84 9.68 -3.37
C ASN A 33 3.19 8.97 -3.55
N ASN A 34 4.26 9.56 -3.02
CA ASN A 34 5.62 9.01 -3.13
C ASN A 34 5.70 7.57 -2.61
N VAL A 35 5.11 7.29 -1.45
CA VAL A 35 5.14 5.96 -0.83
C VAL A 35 4.37 4.95 -1.70
N VAL A 36 3.20 5.32 -2.20
CA VAL A 36 2.41 4.45 -3.09
C VAL A 36 3.18 4.15 -4.37
N ASN A 37 3.77 5.16 -4.99
CA ASN A 37 4.49 5.02 -6.26
C ASN A 37 5.80 4.23 -6.09
N ALA A 38 6.60 4.54 -5.08
CA ALA A 38 7.90 3.91 -4.84
C ALA A 38 7.77 2.41 -4.51
N PHE A 39 6.75 2.03 -3.75
CA PHE A 39 6.49 0.64 -3.38
C PHE A 39 5.47 -0.06 -4.29
N ARG A 40 5.01 0.61 -5.36
CA ARG A 40 3.98 0.13 -6.30
C ARG A 40 2.72 -0.40 -5.59
N LEU A 41 2.31 0.27 -4.52
CA LEU A 41 1.17 -0.15 -3.72
C LEU A 41 -0.12 -0.09 -4.55
N GLN A 42 -0.95 -1.13 -4.41
CA GLN A 42 -2.22 -1.23 -5.11
C GLN A 42 -3.36 -0.99 -4.12
N GLU A 43 -4.33 -0.16 -4.52
CA GLU A 43 -5.54 0.05 -3.73
C GLU A 43 -6.41 -1.22 -3.75
N THR A 44 -7.01 -1.53 -2.61
CA THR A 44 -7.94 -2.66 -2.47
C THR A 44 -9.21 -2.18 -1.80
N GLN A 45 -10.32 -2.80 -2.16
CA GLN A 45 -11.63 -2.47 -1.62
C GLN A 45 -12.13 -3.57 -0.69
N TYR A 46 -12.80 -3.16 0.39
CA TYR A 46 -13.44 -4.07 1.35
C TYR A 46 -14.77 -3.48 1.80
N ASP A 47 -15.74 -4.34 2.09
CA ASP A 47 -16.87 -3.99 2.92
C ASP A 47 -16.49 -4.02 4.40
N LYS A 48 -17.28 -3.36 5.25
CA LYS A 48 -17.00 -3.27 6.70
C LYS A 48 -16.87 -4.64 7.37
N LYS A 49 -17.66 -5.63 6.94
CA LYS A 49 -17.66 -6.97 7.54
C LYS A 49 -16.39 -7.73 7.16
N SER A 50 -16.02 -7.73 5.87
CA SER A 50 -14.78 -8.38 5.41
C SER A 50 -13.54 -7.72 6.02
N TYR A 51 -13.46 -6.39 6.02
CA TYR A 51 -12.34 -5.68 6.63
C TYR A 51 -12.20 -5.98 8.14
N THR A 52 -13.32 -5.97 8.87
CA THR A 52 -13.32 -6.35 10.31
C THR A 52 -12.81 -7.78 10.52
N ALA A 53 -13.21 -8.72 9.68
CA ALA A 53 -12.76 -10.12 9.79
C ALA A 53 -11.26 -10.25 9.50
N TYR A 54 -10.76 -9.57 8.45
CA TYR A 54 -9.33 -9.55 8.11
C TYR A 54 -8.48 -8.94 9.22
N LEU A 55 -8.89 -7.78 9.74
CA LEU A 55 -8.18 -7.10 10.82
C LEU A 55 -8.06 -7.98 12.06
N LYS A 56 -9.16 -8.63 12.49
CA LYS A 56 -9.15 -9.57 13.63
C LYS A 56 -8.17 -10.72 13.40
N LYS A 57 -8.16 -11.33 12.21
CA LYS A 57 -7.25 -12.43 11.87
C LYS A 57 -5.79 -11.97 11.87
N TYR A 58 -5.52 -10.78 11.34
CA TYR A 58 -4.19 -10.20 11.28
C TYR A 58 -3.64 -9.88 12.68
N VAL A 59 -4.44 -9.23 13.54
CA VAL A 59 -4.05 -8.88 14.92
C VAL A 59 -3.72 -10.14 15.74
N LYS A 60 -4.46 -11.24 15.56
CA LYS A 60 -4.15 -12.52 16.21
C LYS A 60 -2.76 -13.04 15.82
N LYS A 61 -2.45 -13.07 14.53
CA LYS A 61 -1.11 -13.45 14.03
C LYS A 61 -0.03 -12.52 14.56
N LEU A 62 -0.29 -11.22 14.62
CA LEU A 62 0.67 -10.26 15.16
C LEU A 62 0.91 -10.50 16.66
N ALA A 63 -0.12 -10.83 17.43
CA ALA A 63 0.00 -11.14 18.84
C ALA A 63 0.90 -12.36 19.09
N GLU A 64 0.74 -13.41 18.29
CA GLU A 64 1.59 -14.60 18.32
C GLU A 64 3.05 -14.25 17.98
N HIS A 65 3.26 -13.43 16.95
CA HIS A 65 4.59 -12.98 16.55
C HIS A 65 5.26 -12.11 17.62
N VAL A 66 4.52 -11.16 18.21
CA VAL A 66 5.02 -10.27 19.25
C VAL A 66 5.39 -11.05 20.51
N LYS A 67 4.60 -12.04 20.92
CA LYS A 67 4.94 -12.93 22.04
C LYS A 67 6.26 -13.68 21.83
N LYS A 68 6.57 -14.03 20.59
CA LYS A 68 7.81 -14.74 20.23
C LYS A 68 9.02 -13.81 20.20
N GLU A 69 8.90 -12.66 19.53
CA GLU A 69 10.03 -11.76 19.27
C GLU A 69 10.27 -10.78 20.42
N GLN A 70 9.26 -10.51 21.26
CA GLN A 70 9.34 -9.56 22.37
C GLN A 70 8.67 -10.14 23.62
N PRO A 71 9.30 -11.12 24.28
CA PRO A 71 8.73 -11.80 25.44
C PRO A 71 8.49 -10.86 26.62
N ASP A 72 9.29 -9.80 26.78
CA ASP A 72 9.16 -8.80 27.85
C ASP A 72 8.05 -7.77 27.61
N ARG A 73 7.42 -7.77 26.42
CA ARG A 73 6.40 -6.78 26.11
C ARG A 73 5.11 -7.11 26.86
N ASP A 74 4.52 -6.10 27.50
CA ASP A 74 3.17 -6.20 28.06
C ASP A 74 2.13 -6.43 26.94
N ILE A 75 1.76 -7.70 26.77
CA ILE A 75 0.81 -8.13 25.75
C ILE A 75 -0.60 -7.58 26.03
N SER A 76 -0.96 -7.39 27.31
CA SER A 76 -2.29 -6.90 27.70
C SER A 76 -2.44 -5.44 27.29
N GLU A 77 -1.46 -4.60 27.63
CA GLU A 77 -1.44 -3.20 27.23
C GLU A 77 -1.39 -3.05 25.70
N TRP A 78 -0.58 -3.87 25.03
CA TRP A 78 -0.49 -3.90 23.57
C TRP A 78 -1.83 -4.26 22.90
N GLN A 79 -2.55 -5.27 23.42
CA GLN A 79 -3.87 -5.66 22.92
C GLN A 79 -4.90 -4.53 23.12
N ALA A 80 -4.89 -3.86 24.26
CA ALA A 80 -5.78 -2.74 24.54
C ALA A 80 -5.56 -1.56 23.57
N LYS A 81 -4.30 -1.21 23.31
CA LYS A 81 -3.92 -0.16 22.33
C LYS A 81 -4.42 -0.50 20.93
N ILE A 82 -4.26 -1.74 20.48
CA ILE A 82 -4.77 -2.18 19.17
C ILE A 82 -6.29 -2.16 19.12
N GLN A 83 -6.98 -2.59 20.17
CA GLN A 83 -8.45 -2.57 20.19
C GLN A 83 -8.98 -1.13 20.06
N ASN A 84 -8.36 -0.17 20.73
CA ASN A 84 -8.72 1.24 20.64
C ASN A 84 -8.46 1.81 19.25
N PHE A 85 -7.33 1.47 18.63
CA PHE A 85 -7.03 1.91 17.28
C PHE A 85 -7.95 1.26 16.24
N SER A 86 -8.25 -0.03 16.38
CA SER A 86 -9.15 -0.78 15.49
C SER A 86 -10.52 -0.11 15.39
N LYS A 87 -11.05 0.45 16.49
CA LYS A 87 -12.32 1.19 16.48
C LYS A 87 -12.30 2.49 15.68
N LYS A 88 -11.12 3.10 15.46
CA LYS A 88 -10.98 4.36 14.72
C LYS A 88 -10.88 4.15 13.21
N VAL A 89 -10.44 2.97 12.78
CA VAL A 89 -10.24 2.61 11.36
C VAL A 89 -11.39 1.78 10.78
N LEU A 90 -12.33 1.33 11.62
CA LEU A 90 -13.54 0.58 11.26
C LEU A 90 -14.77 1.48 11.20
#